data_AF-A0A7V4QA82-F1
#
_entry.id   AF-A0A7V4QA82-F1
#
_cell.length_a   1.000
_cell.length_b   1.000
_cell.length_c   1.000
_cell.angle_alpha   90.00
_cell.angle_beta   90.00
_cell.angle_gamma   90.00
#
_symmetry.space_group_name_H-M   'P 1'
#
loop_
_entity.id
_entity.type
_entity.pdbx_description
1 polymer ?
#
loop_
_entity_poly.entity_id
_entity_poly.type
_entity_poly.pdbx_seq_one_letter_code
_entity_poly.pdbx_strand_id
1 'polypeptide(L)'
;MKAKSPTAIELGDKFATSAEFEEFTNIIIHKLREMQSDNTTFKDALYEKIKDVESKEQLSLPGLTMPSSSSSVDEQKIISLFESGFALEDIAKQLRVNVGEVEFVLKLNNVKTRSLF
;
A
#
# COMPACT_ATOMS: atom_id res chain seq x y z
N MET A 1 -22.54 -69.73 -4.95
CA MET A 1 -22.11 -68.79 -3.89
C MET A 1 -22.68 -67.43 -4.24
N LYS A 2 -23.70 -66.93 -3.54
CA LYS A 2 -24.31 -65.60 -3.78
C LYS A 2 -23.68 -64.61 -2.81
N ALA A 3 -23.10 -63.53 -3.33
CA ALA A 3 -22.54 -62.46 -2.52
C ALA A 3 -23.67 -61.73 -1.77
N LYS A 4 -23.49 -61.60 -0.45
CA LYS A 4 -24.36 -60.89 0.48
C LYS A 4 -24.15 -59.39 0.27
N SER A 5 -25.21 -58.66 -0.12
CA SER A 5 -25.18 -57.20 -0.19
C SER A 5 -24.89 -56.63 1.21
N PRO A 6 -23.99 -55.65 1.37
CA PRO A 6 -23.87 -54.95 2.64
C PRO A 6 -25.13 -54.13 2.86
N THR A 7 -25.86 -54.60 3.87
CA THR A 7 -26.94 -54.03 4.65
C THR A 7 -27.00 -52.50 4.60
N ALA A 8 -28.22 -51.99 4.34
CA ALA A 8 -28.60 -50.61 4.56
C ALA A 8 -28.02 -50.12 5.90
N ILE A 9 -27.25 -49.04 5.82
CA ILE A 9 -26.79 -48.33 7.00
C ILE A 9 -28.06 -47.91 7.74
N GLU A 10 -28.32 -48.53 8.89
CA GLU A 10 -29.38 -48.11 9.80
C GLU A 10 -29.02 -46.70 10.29
N LEU A 11 -29.43 -45.69 9.54
CA LEU A 11 -29.58 -44.30 10.00
C LEU A 11 -30.87 -44.17 10.84
N GLY A 12 -31.11 -45.14 11.71
CA GLY A 12 -32.20 -45.13 12.69
C GLY A 12 -31.66 -44.70 14.04
N ASP A 13 -32.29 -43.70 14.63
CA ASP A 13 -32.09 -43.17 15.99
C ASP A 13 -30.91 -42.21 16.24
N LYS A 14 -30.92 -41.07 15.54
CA LYS A 14 -30.74 -39.74 16.18
C LYS A 14 -31.55 -38.67 15.42
N PHE A 15 -32.85 -38.86 15.30
CA PHE A 15 -33.72 -37.73 14.96
C PHE A 15 -34.02 -36.96 16.24
N ALA A 16 -33.23 -35.92 16.49
CA ALA A 16 -33.66 -34.82 17.34
C ALA A 16 -35.05 -34.38 16.83
N THR A 17 -35.95 -34.06 17.74
CA THR A 17 -37.30 -33.60 17.37
C THR A 17 -37.19 -32.45 16.36
N SER A 18 -38.16 -32.30 15.46
CA SER A 18 -38.10 -31.25 14.42
C SER A 18 -37.81 -29.85 14.99
N ALA A 19 -38.24 -29.59 16.22
CA ALA A 19 -37.96 -28.37 16.96
C ALA A 19 -36.47 -28.21 17.35
N GLU A 20 -35.82 -29.26 17.85
CA GLU A 20 -34.39 -29.24 18.19
C GLU A 20 -33.50 -29.08 16.95
N PHE A 21 -33.91 -29.67 15.83
CA PHE A 21 -33.23 -29.49 14.54
C PHE A 21 -33.36 -28.05 14.02
N GLU A 22 -34.53 -27.45 14.18
CA GLU A 22 -34.78 -26.06 13.80
C GLU A 22 -33.97 -25.09 14.67
N GLU A 23 -33.91 -25.32 15.99
CA GLU A 23 -33.08 -24.54 16.91
C GLU A 23 -31.59 -24.62 16.54
N PHE A 24 -31.10 -25.84 16.28
CA PHE A 24 -29.72 -26.04 15.83
C PHE A 24 -29.42 -25.33 14.51
N THR A 25 -30.35 -25.39 13.56
CA THR A 25 -30.23 -24.71 12.26
C THR A 25 -30.16 -23.19 12.44
N ASN A 26 -31.00 -22.62 13.33
CA ASN A 26 -30.98 -21.20 13.64
C ASN A 26 -29.66 -20.76 14.29
N ILE A 27 -29.09 -21.58 15.17
CA ILE A 27 -27.77 -21.32 15.78
C ILE A 27 -26.68 -21.30 14.71
N ILE A 28 -26.68 -22.27 13.77
CA ILE A 28 -25.70 -22.30 12.68
C ILE A 28 -25.84 -21.06 11.81
N ILE A 29 -27.05 -20.68 11.42
CA ILE A 29 -27.30 -19.49 10.59
C ILE A 29 -26.81 -18.23 11.31
N HIS A 30 -27.08 -18.10 12.60
CA HIS A 30 -26.60 -16.96 13.39
C HIS A 30 -25.07 -16.90 13.40
N LYS A 31 -24.40 -18.00 13.75
CA LYS A 31 -22.93 -18.05 13.78
C LYS A 31 -22.30 -17.82 12.41
N LEU A 32 -22.93 -18.31 11.34
CA LEU A 32 -22.45 -18.08 9.98
C LEU A 32 -22.53 -16.61 9.60
N ARG A 33 -23.62 -15.92 9.98
CA ARG A 33 -23.79 -14.47 9.77
C ARG A 33 -22.79 -13.66 10.58
N GLU A 34 -22.57 -14.03 11.84
CA GLU A 34 -21.57 -13.41 12.72
C GLU A 34 -20.17 -13.53 12.13
N MET A 35 -19.75 -14.74 11.73
CA MET A 35 -18.47 -14.96 11.07
C MET A 35 -18.35 -14.22 9.73
N GLN A 36 -19.43 -14.08 8.98
CA GLN A 36 -19.44 -13.30 7.74
C GLN A 36 -19.27 -11.79 8.02
N SER A 37 -19.87 -11.30 9.11
CA SER A 37 -19.68 -9.93 9.59
C SER A 37 -18.24 -9.69 10.01
N ASP A 38 -17.67 -10.57 10.85
CA ASP A 38 -16.29 -10.47 11.32
C ASP A 38 -15.29 -10.49 10.17
N ASN A 39 -15.50 -11.37 9.18
CA ASN A 39 -14.67 -11.38 7.97
C ASN A 39 -14.74 -10.07 7.19
N THR A 40 -15.92 -9.45 7.12
CA THR A 40 -16.09 -8.17 6.42
C THR A 40 -15.34 -7.07 7.17
N THR A 41 -15.51 -6.97 8.49
CA THR A 41 -14.81 -6.01 9.33
C THR A 41 -13.29 -6.21 9.29
N PHE A 42 -12.81 -7.45 9.34
CA PHE A 42 -11.39 -7.76 9.23
C PHE A 42 -10.82 -7.34 7.89
N LYS A 43 -11.54 -7.64 6.80
CA LYS A 43 -11.16 -7.21 5.44
C LYS A 43 -11.06 -5.69 5.34
N ASP A 44 -12.03 -4.96 5.88
CA ASP A 44 -12.05 -3.50 5.83
C ASP A 44 -10.89 -2.90 6.65
N ALA A 45 -10.62 -3.44 7.84
CA ALA A 45 -9.46 -3.04 8.66
C ALA A 45 -8.12 -3.32 7.98
N LEU A 46 -8.01 -4.43 7.24
CA LEU A 46 -6.82 -4.73 6.43
C LEU A 46 -6.65 -3.73 5.29
N TYR A 47 -7.72 -3.38 4.58
CA TYR A 47 -7.66 -2.38 3.51
C TYR A 47 -7.24 -1.01 4.03
N GLU A 48 -7.75 -0.59 5.20
CA GLU A 48 -7.33 0.64 5.85
C GLU A 48 -5.84 0.59 6.21
N LYS A 49 -5.37 -0.50 6.81
CA LYS A 49 -3.96 -0.68 7.14
C LYS A 49 -3.04 -0.71 5.92
N ILE A 50 -3.49 -1.34 4.82
CA ILE A 50 -2.76 -1.33 3.54
C ILE A 50 -2.66 0.11 3.04
N LYS A 51 -3.75 0.87 3.04
CA LYS A 51 -3.74 2.28 2.62
C LYS A 51 -2.80 3.13 3.49
N ASP A 52 -2.77 2.90 4.80
CA ASP A 52 -1.86 3.59 5.71
C ASP A 52 -0.39 3.23 5.48
N VAL A 53 -0.11 1.97 5.13
CA VAL A 53 1.24 1.51 4.78
C VAL A 53 1.63 2.04 3.40
N GLU A 54 0.77 1.96 2.39
CA GLU A 54 1.02 2.47 1.05
C GLU A 54 1.23 3.99 1.04
N SER A 55 0.48 4.75 1.85
CA SER A 55 0.72 6.19 1.99
C SER A 55 2.07 6.51 2.68
N LYS A 56 2.55 5.64 3.57
CA LYS A 56 3.89 5.73 4.18
C LYS A 56 5.01 5.24 3.25
N GLU A 57 4.73 4.27 2.38
CA GLU A 57 5.66 3.67 1.42
C GLU A 57 5.75 4.48 0.12
N GLN A 58 4.71 5.22 -0.27
CA GLN A 58 4.83 6.32 -1.24
C GLN A 58 5.84 7.39 -0.75
N LEU A 59 6.09 7.46 0.56
CA LEU A 59 7.14 8.26 1.16
C LEU A 59 8.51 7.55 1.21
N SER A 60 8.59 6.23 0.99
CA SER A 60 9.72 5.40 1.41
C SER A 60 10.06 4.23 0.49
N LEU A 61 9.95 4.37 -0.83
CA LEU A 61 10.58 3.42 -1.78
C LEU A 61 12.04 3.82 -2.03
N PRO A 62 13.05 3.11 -1.49
CA PRO A 62 14.45 3.38 -1.78
C PRO A 62 14.75 3.01 -3.24
N GLY A 63 14.75 4.01 -4.11
CA GLY A 63 15.11 3.89 -5.53
C GLY A 63 14.06 4.36 -6.54
N LEU A 64 12.85 4.70 -6.09
CA LEU A 64 11.78 5.29 -6.93
C LEU A 64 11.22 6.58 -6.34
N THR A 65 12.01 7.25 -5.51
CA THR A 65 11.84 8.68 -5.26
C THR A 65 12.11 9.40 -6.59
N MET A 66 11.06 9.55 -7.42
CA MET A 66 10.89 10.85 -8.05
C MET A 66 10.99 11.83 -6.89
N PRO A 67 11.89 12.82 -6.92
CA PRO A 67 11.94 13.82 -5.86
C PRO A 67 10.54 14.42 -5.79
N SER A 68 9.75 13.97 -4.80
CA SER A 68 8.62 14.75 -4.35
C SER A 68 9.29 16.05 -3.94
N SER A 69 8.93 17.11 -4.65
CA SER A 69 9.46 18.47 -4.62
C SER A 69 9.37 19.08 -3.21
N SER A 70 10.10 18.46 -2.31
CA SER A 70 10.16 18.62 -0.86
C SER A 70 11.60 18.57 -0.37
N SER A 71 12.59 18.50 -1.27
CA SER A 71 13.74 19.38 -1.05
C SER A 71 13.14 20.78 -1.01
N SER A 72 13.35 21.49 0.10
CA SER A 72 12.88 22.85 0.36
C SER A 72 13.54 23.89 -0.56
N VAL A 73 13.87 23.48 -1.79
CA VAL A 73 14.77 24.12 -2.72
C VAL A 73 13.95 24.34 -3.97
N ASP A 74 13.48 25.57 -4.13
CA ASP A 74 12.75 25.96 -5.33
C ASP A 74 13.65 25.76 -6.57
N GLU A 75 13.39 24.71 -7.34
CA GLU A 75 14.10 24.41 -8.59
C GLU A 75 14.07 25.63 -9.55
N GLN A 76 12.93 26.31 -9.60
CA GLN A 76 12.74 27.54 -10.38
C GLN A 76 13.69 28.67 -9.92
N LYS A 77 13.99 28.71 -8.62
CA LYS A 77 14.93 29.69 -8.05
C LYS A 77 16.38 29.36 -8.40
N ILE A 78 16.74 28.07 -8.44
CA ILE A 78 18.05 27.64 -8.95
C ILE A 78 18.22 28.07 -10.41
N ILE A 79 17.23 27.78 -11.26
CA ILE A 79 17.28 28.10 -12.69
C ILE A 79 17.41 29.62 -12.91
N SER A 80 16.55 30.42 -12.27
CA SER A 80 16.58 31.88 -12.43
C SER A 80 17.87 32.52 -11.94
N LEU A 81 18.46 32.05 -10.83
CA LEU A 81 19.76 32.53 -10.36
C LEU A 81 20.87 32.14 -11.35
N PHE A 82 20.85 30.93 -11.88
CA PHE A 82 21.85 30.49 -12.86
C PHE A 82 21.74 31.28 -14.18
N GLU A 83 20.54 31.50 -14.69
CA GLU A 83 20.28 32.33 -15.87
C GLU A 83 20.68 33.80 -15.68
N SER A 84 20.61 34.29 -14.44
CA SER A 84 21.09 35.63 -14.06
C SER A 84 22.63 35.73 -13.99
N GLY A 85 23.35 34.62 -14.20
CA GLY A 85 24.82 34.57 -14.26
C GLY A 85 25.52 34.25 -12.95
N PHE A 86 24.81 33.76 -11.93
CA PHE A 86 25.44 33.32 -10.68
C PHE A 86 26.20 32.01 -10.86
N ALA A 87 27.34 31.87 -10.17
CA ALA A 87 28.11 30.64 -10.13
C ALA A 87 27.40 29.56 -9.28
N LEU A 88 27.66 28.27 -9.57
CA LEU A 88 27.01 27.16 -8.90
C LEU A 88 27.26 27.19 -7.38
N GLU A 89 28.48 27.55 -6.97
CA GLU A 89 28.88 27.63 -5.56
C GLU A 89 28.15 28.73 -4.82
N ASP A 90 27.84 29.85 -5.48
CA ASP A 90 27.14 30.98 -4.90
C ASP A 90 25.66 30.67 -4.73
N ILE A 91 25.05 30.02 -5.73
CA ILE A 91 23.67 29.51 -5.65
C ILE A 91 23.54 28.50 -4.52
N ALA A 92 24.49 27.55 -4.41
CA ALA A 92 24.51 26.54 -3.37
C ALA A 92 24.58 27.16 -1.96
N LYS A 93 25.45 28.15 -1.75
CA LYS A 93 25.54 28.89 -0.48
C LYS A 93 24.28 29.68 -0.18
N GLN A 94 23.71 30.36 -1.19
CA GLN A 94 22.53 31.21 -1.03
C GLN A 94 21.28 30.41 -0.67
N LEU A 95 21.11 29.22 -1.26
CA LEU A 95 19.97 28.34 -1.01
C LEU A 95 20.24 27.33 0.12
N ARG A 96 21.45 27.31 0.68
CA ARG A 96 21.90 26.35 1.72
C ARG A 96 21.75 24.90 1.28
N VAL A 97 22.14 24.62 0.05
CA VAL A 97 22.10 23.31 -0.60
C VAL A 97 23.50 22.90 -1.03
N ASN A 98 23.66 21.62 -1.39
CA ASN A 98 24.93 21.13 -1.91
C ASN A 98 25.13 21.53 -3.38
N VAL A 99 26.38 21.76 -3.80
CA VAL A 99 26.71 22.10 -5.20
C VAL A 99 26.21 21.01 -6.17
N GLY A 100 26.33 19.74 -5.78
CA GLY A 100 25.82 18.63 -6.60
C GLY A 100 24.29 18.64 -6.79
N GLU A 101 23.54 19.20 -5.83
CA GLU A 101 22.08 19.34 -5.94
C GLU A 101 21.72 20.44 -6.96
N VAL A 102 22.45 21.57 -6.93
CA VAL A 102 22.32 22.63 -7.94
C VAL A 102 22.67 22.11 -9.33
N GLU A 103 23.77 21.39 -9.47
CA GLU A 103 24.20 20.79 -10.74
C GLU A 103 23.17 19.78 -11.27
N PHE A 104 22.61 18.94 -10.38
CA PHE A 104 21.59 17.98 -10.74
C PHE A 104 20.31 18.64 -11.26
N VAL A 105 19.80 19.67 -10.56
CA VAL A 105 18.60 20.41 -10.97
C VAL A 105 18.79 21.08 -12.33
N LEU A 106 19.95 21.70 -12.57
CA LEU A 106 20.26 22.33 -13.85
C LEU A 106 20.34 21.31 -15.00
N LYS A 107 20.99 20.15 -14.77
CA LYS A 107 21.06 19.06 -15.75
C LYS A 107 19.68 18.47 -16.07
N LEU A 108 18.83 18.27 -15.05
CA LEU A 108 17.48 17.75 -15.21
C LEU A 108 16.60 18.67 -16.09
N ASN A 109 16.82 19.98 -15.98
CA ASN A 109 16.09 21.00 -16.74
C ASN A 109 16.74 21.35 -18.10
N ASN A 110 17.70 20.56 -18.58
CA ASN A 110 18.44 20.79 -19.83
C ASN A 110 19.15 22.16 -19.90
N VAL A 111 19.42 22.77 -18.75
CA VAL A 111 20.20 24.00 -18.69
C VAL A 111 21.66 23.62 -18.88
N LYS A 112 22.32 24.18 -19.90
CA LYS A 112 23.73 23.88 -20.19
C LYS A 112 24.62 24.43 -19.09
N THR A 113 24.87 23.63 -18.06
CA THR A 113 26.02 23.81 -17.18
C THR A 113 27.26 23.57 -18.01
N ARG A 114 28.14 24.57 -18.14
CA ARG A 114 29.43 24.40 -18.79
C ARG A 114 30.29 23.51 -17.89
N SER A 115 30.10 22.20 -18.01
CA SER A 115 30.92 21.18 -17.35
C SER A 115 32.36 21.36 -17.80
N LEU A 116 33.22 21.84 -16.92
CA LEU A 116 34.67 21.75 -17.08
C LEU A 116 35.13 20.41 -16.50
N PHE A 117 34.80 19.34 -17.22
CA PHE A 117 35.50 18.06 -17.17
C PHE A 117 35.65 17.57 -18.61
#